data_AF-A9DNI7-F1
#
_entry.id   AF-A9DNI7-F1
#
_cell.length_a   1.000
_cell.length_b   1.000
_cell.length_c   1.000
_cell.angle_alpha   90.00
_cell.angle_beta   90.00
_cell.angle_gamma   90.00
#
_symmetry.space_group_name_H-M   'P 1'
#
loop_
_entity.id
_entity.type
_entity.pdbx_description
1 polymer ?
#
loop_
_entity_poly.entity_id
_entity_poly.type
_entity_poly.pdbx_seq_one_letter_code
_entity_poly.pdbx_strand_id
1 'polypeptide(L)'
;MTTHENILIGSDSSASLAAILKSLQTVNQYSFITATRMSDIIQISKSVQPVLIILSFRDNQNIINSLLSYNSNFSIPLLCLRQKNEHRELKIKEHIIVFTQSFEYGVQSNHLSTNIQGILKLIQHKATSATSCTQHSLLSNDQTKDLTRFTLELDQKKAVLDKIKERIKQLYADVDASTKAQLMSIVNTIKMTRNDRKHWDDFKRYFENINPNFLKTLSEKFPCLTAKDLKYCCYLKMNMSNEDIRLILGINQESVRTHKYRLKKKMVLKKHQDLRNYLQTFAS
;
A
#
# COMPACT_ATOMS: atom_id res chain seq x y z
N MET A 1 5.23 27.64 -19.84
CA MET A 1 5.50 27.84 -18.40
C MET A 1 5.16 26.54 -17.69
N THR A 2 6.12 25.87 -17.07
CA THR A 2 5.89 24.62 -16.35
C THR A 2 5.08 24.90 -15.10
N THR A 3 3.78 24.62 -15.13
CA THR A 3 2.92 24.71 -13.95
C THR A 3 3.43 23.68 -12.94
N HIS A 4 4.11 24.14 -11.90
CA HIS A 4 4.49 23.26 -10.79
C HIS A 4 3.20 22.89 -10.05
N GLU A 5 2.91 21.60 -9.99
CA GLU A 5 1.79 21.09 -9.21
C GLU A 5 2.05 21.35 -7.72
N ASN A 6 1.02 21.77 -6.99
CA ASN A 6 1.15 22.18 -5.60
C ASN A 6 0.72 21.07 -4.64
N ILE A 7 1.48 20.87 -3.56
CA ILE A 7 1.10 20.03 -2.42
C ILE A 7 0.88 20.95 -1.23
N LEU A 8 -0.32 20.89 -0.63
CA LEU A 8 -0.65 21.66 0.56
C LEU A 8 -0.36 20.83 1.81
N ILE A 9 0.36 21.40 2.77
CA ILE A 9 0.74 20.76 4.02
C ILE A 9 0.15 21.55 5.18
N GLY A 10 -0.82 20.94 5.84
CA GLY A 10 -1.48 21.47 7.01
C GLY A 10 -0.98 20.84 8.30
N SER A 11 -0.62 21.64 9.30
CA SER A 11 -0.26 21.14 10.64
C SER A 11 -0.42 22.21 11.71
N ASP A 12 -0.89 21.85 12.89
CA ASP A 12 -1.02 22.74 14.05
C ASP A 12 0.28 22.95 14.83
N SER A 13 1.38 22.34 14.35
CA SER A 13 2.71 22.45 14.94
C SER A 13 3.77 22.82 13.90
N SER A 14 4.50 23.91 14.15
CA SER A 14 5.65 24.32 13.32
C SER A 14 6.76 23.29 13.30
N ALA A 15 6.98 22.57 14.41
CA ALA A 15 7.95 21.47 14.47
C ALA A 15 7.55 20.32 13.55
N SER A 16 6.25 19.98 13.51
CA SER A 16 5.74 18.95 12.61
C SER A 16 5.84 19.37 11.15
N LEU A 17 5.55 20.64 10.82
CA LEU A 17 5.77 21.19 9.48
C LEU A 17 7.23 21.07 9.04
N ALA A 18 8.16 21.51 9.89
CA ALA A 18 9.59 21.44 9.59
C ALA A 18 10.06 20.00 9.36
N ALA A 19 9.58 19.05 10.18
CA ALA A 19 9.90 17.64 10.06
C ALA A 19 9.35 17.04 8.75
N ILE A 20 8.10 17.36 8.40
CA ILE A 20 7.49 16.95 7.13
C ILE A 20 8.31 17.52 5.97
N LEU A 21 8.52 18.83 5.91
CA LEU A 21 9.27 19.48 4.84
C LEU A 21 10.68 18.90 4.67
N LYS A 22 11.39 18.64 5.77
CA LYS A 22 12.70 18.00 5.75
C LYS A 22 12.65 16.62 5.07
N SER A 23 11.64 15.81 5.37
CA SER A 23 11.48 14.50 4.73
C SER A 23 11.07 14.57 3.25
N LEU A 24 10.56 15.72 2.80
CA LEU A 24 10.13 15.96 1.42
C LEU A 24 11.17 16.64 0.54
N GLN A 25 12.38 16.91 1.05
CA GLN A 25 13.48 17.53 0.29
C GLN A 25 13.93 16.76 -0.95
N THR A 26 13.50 15.50 -1.11
CA THR A 26 13.79 14.65 -2.27
C THR A 26 12.69 14.68 -3.34
N VAL A 27 11.59 15.40 -3.08
CA VAL A 27 10.40 15.49 -3.94
C VAL A 27 10.40 16.87 -4.63
N ASN A 28 11.34 17.06 -5.55
CA ASN A 28 11.66 18.39 -6.11
C ASN A 28 10.71 18.84 -7.24
N GLN A 29 9.84 17.94 -7.69
CA GLN A 29 8.94 18.15 -8.83
C GLN A 29 7.60 18.82 -8.45
N TYR A 30 7.40 19.13 -7.16
CA TYR A 30 6.20 19.77 -6.63
C TYR A 30 6.55 20.99 -5.78
N SER A 31 5.68 21.99 -5.79
CA SER A 31 5.77 23.13 -4.89
C SER A 31 4.99 22.87 -3.60
N PHE A 32 5.60 23.16 -2.45
CA PHE A 32 4.96 22.95 -1.14
C PHE A 32 4.38 24.26 -0.61
N ILE A 33 3.10 24.23 -0.26
CA ILE A 33 2.41 25.32 0.41
C ILE A 33 2.08 24.85 1.82
N THR A 34 2.41 25.64 2.84
CA THR A 34 2.14 25.28 4.23
C THR A 34 1.02 26.12 4.81
N ALA A 35 0.23 25.52 5.71
CA ALA A 35 -0.82 26.21 6.45
C ALA A 35 -0.90 25.69 7.88
N THR A 36 -1.07 26.59 8.84
CA THR A 36 -1.20 26.24 10.27
C THR A 36 -2.63 26.37 10.79
N ARG A 37 -3.50 27.07 10.05
CA ARG A 37 -4.90 27.28 10.43
C ARG A 37 -5.82 26.52 9.48
N MET A 38 -6.92 26.02 10.03
CA MET A 38 -7.96 25.33 9.26
C MET A 38 -8.58 26.23 8.18
N SER A 39 -8.83 27.51 8.49
CA SER A 39 -9.34 28.50 7.53
C SER A 39 -8.47 28.59 6.28
N ASP A 40 -7.15 28.61 6.49
CA ASP A 40 -6.17 28.77 5.43
C ASP A 40 -6.13 27.52 4.57
N ILE A 41 -6.22 26.32 5.17
CA ILE A 41 -6.30 25.06 4.43
C ILE A 41 -7.53 25.05 3.50
N ILE A 42 -8.69 25.46 4.02
CA ILE A 42 -9.92 25.51 3.22
C ILE A 42 -9.78 26.52 2.08
N GLN A 43 -9.29 27.73 2.36
CA GLN A 43 -9.14 28.79 1.35
C GLN A 43 -8.11 28.43 0.27
N ILE A 44 -6.93 27.92 0.68
CA ILE A 44 -5.87 27.51 -0.24
C ILE A 44 -6.32 26.30 -1.06
N SER A 45 -7.02 25.33 -0.46
CA SER A 45 -7.52 24.17 -1.21
C SER A 45 -8.46 24.56 -2.35
N LYS A 46 -9.26 25.62 -2.18
CA LYS A 46 -10.15 26.16 -3.20
C LYS A 46 -9.42 26.95 -4.28
N SER A 47 -8.51 27.84 -3.86
CA SER A 47 -7.82 28.76 -4.76
C SER A 47 -6.75 28.07 -5.60
N VAL A 48 -5.95 27.20 -4.97
CA VAL A 48 -4.77 26.60 -5.60
C VAL A 48 -5.05 25.22 -6.17
N GLN A 49 -6.10 24.53 -5.70
CA GLN A 49 -6.44 23.16 -6.09
C GLN A 49 -5.21 22.22 -6.07
N PRO A 50 -4.60 22.02 -4.89
CA PRO A 50 -3.41 21.18 -4.77
C PRO A 50 -3.71 19.74 -5.21
N VAL A 51 -2.70 19.05 -5.73
CA VAL A 51 -2.82 17.64 -6.16
C VAL A 51 -2.90 16.66 -5.00
N LEU A 52 -2.45 17.09 -3.82
CA LEU A 52 -2.48 16.34 -2.56
C LEU A 52 -2.50 17.33 -1.40
N ILE A 53 -3.30 17.03 -0.36
CA ILE A 53 -3.22 17.73 0.93
C ILE A 53 -2.70 16.76 1.99
N ILE A 54 -1.64 17.16 2.69
CA ILE A 54 -1.07 16.43 3.82
C ILE A 54 -1.57 17.11 5.10
N LEU A 55 -2.18 16.34 6.01
CA LEU A 55 -2.74 16.85 7.26
C LEU A 55 -2.02 16.18 8.45
N SER A 56 -1.50 17.00 9.35
CA SER A 56 -0.84 16.55 10.59
C SER A 56 -1.34 17.38 11.77
N PHE A 57 -2.66 17.44 11.95
CA PHE A 57 -3.32 18.11 13.08
C PHE A 57 -3.56 17.13 14.22
N ARG A 58 -3.72 17.66 15.44
CA ARG A 58 -4.26 16.90 16.59
C ARG A 58 -5.67 16.35 16.35
N ASP A 59 -6.45 17.00 15.48
CA ASP A 59 -7.79 16.55 15.08
C ASP A 59 -7.96 16.66 13.56
N ASN A 60 -7.40 15.68 12.85
CA ASN A 60 -7.52 15.59 11.40
C ASN A 60 -8.98 15.43 10.94
N GLN A 61 -9.85 14.81 11.76
CA GLN A 61 -11.26 14.60 11.41
C GLN A 61 -12.01 15.92 11.28
N ASN A 62 -11.76 16.87 12.18
CA ASN A 62 -12.39 18.18 12.13
C ASN A 62 -12.02 18.96 10.85
N ILE A 63 -10.75 18.89 10.44
CA ILE A 63 -10.29 19.49 9.18
C ILE A 63 -11.00 18.85 7.98
N ILE A 64 -11.09 17.52 7.93
CA ILE A 64 -11.77 16.78 6.85
C ILE A 64 -13.26 17.18 6.77
N ASN A 65 -13.95 17.19 7.91
CA ASN A 65 -15.36 17.58 7.97
C ASN A 65 -15.58 19.01 7.46
N SER A 66 -14.65 19.91 7.78
CA SER A 66 -14.71 21.30 7.34
C SER A 66 -14.43 21.42 5.84
N LEU A 67 -13.43 20.70 5.30
CA LEU A 67 -13.20 20.66 3.85
C LEU A 67 -14.44 20.19 3.08
N LEU A 68 -15.13 19.17 3.61
CA LEU A 68 -16.36 18.62 3.03
C LEU A 68 -17.58 19.55 3.17
N SER A 69 -17.70 20.30 4.27
CA SER A 69 -18.85 21.21 4.47
C SER A 69 -18.76 22.45 3.57
N TYR A 70 -17.54 22.94 3.32
CA TYR A 70 -17.30 24.10 2.48
C TYR A 70 -17.17 23.80 0.99
N ASN A 71 -17.06 22.52 0.60
CA ASN A 71 -17.01 22.07 -0.80
C ASN A 71 -17.62 20.66 -0.92
N SER A 72 -18.86 20.59 -1.41
CA SER A 72 -19.59 19.33 -1.60
C SER A 72 -18.96 18.40 -2.65
N ASN A 73 -18.21 18.96 -3.61
CA ASN A 73 -17.49 18.21 -4.65
C ASN A 73 -15.99 18.10 -4.36
N PHE A 74 -15.60 18.13 -3.08
CA PHE A 74 -14.19 18.00 -2.70
C PHE A 74 -13.64 16.62 -3.09
N SER A 75 -12.69 16.60 -4.03
CA SER A 75 -12.10 15.39 -4.60
C SER A 75 -10.59 15.27 -4.38
N ILE A 76 -9.97 16.29 -3.78
CA ILE A 76 -8.52 16.33 -3.57
C ILE A 76 -8.13 15.21 -2.58
N PRO A 77 -7.17 14.33 -2.93
CA PRO A 77 -6.70 13.30 -2.03
C PRO A 77 -6.06 13.88 -0.77
N LEU A 78 -6.28 13.21 0.36
CA LEU A 78 -5.76 13.61 1.67
C LEU A 78 -4.78 12.55 2.18
N LEU A 79 -3.64 12.98 2.74
CA LEU A 79 -2.73 12.13 3.51
C LEU A 79 -2.72 12.60 4.97
N CYS A 80 -3.36 11.85 5.86
CA CYS A 80 -3.40 12.15 7.28
C CYS A 80 -2.24 11.47 8.02
N LEU A 81 -1.36 12.27 8.61
CA LEU A 81 -0.29 11.84 9.49
C LEU A 81 -0.83 11.75 10.92
N ARG A 82 -0.95 10.52 11.41
CA ARG A 82 -1.51 10.20 12.72
C ARG A 82 -0.44 10.21 13.80
N GLN A 83 -0.70 10.91 14.90
CA GLN A 83 0.19 10.87 16.07
C GLN A 83 -0.09 9.62 16.92
N LYS A 84 0.89 9.18 17.73
CA LYS A 84 0.80 7.96 18.57
C LYS A 84 -0.46 7.87 19.43
N ASN A 85 -0.99 9.01 19.87
CA ASN A 85 -2.11 9.10 20.80
C ASN A 85 -3.49 9.19 20.11
N GLU A 86 -3.54 9.23 18.77
CA GLU A 86 -4.79 9.22 18.03
C GLU A 86 -5.28 7.77 17.83
N HIS A 87 -6.09 7.26 18.75
CA HIS A 87 -6.74 5.95 18.61
C HIS A 87 -8.08 6.00 17.87
N ARG A 88 -8.63 7.19 17.59
CA ARG A 88 -9.90 7.33 16.86
C ARG A 88 -9.71 7.00 15.39
N GLU A 89 -10.52 6.09 14.86
CA GLU A 89 -10.64 5.89 13.42
C GLU A 89 -11.26 7.13 12.76
N LEU A 90 -10.72 7.52 11.61
CA LEU A 90 -11.29 8.59 10.80
C LEU A 90 -12.60 8.12 10.18
N LYS A 91 -13.67 8.88 10.38
CA LYS A 91 -14.97 8.69 9.74
C LYS A 91 -14.94 9.35 8.36
N ILE A 92 -14.65 8.57 7.34
CA ILE A 92 -14.46 9.04 5.96
C ILE A 92 -15.76 8.84 5.18
N LYS A 93 -16.22 9.87 4.45
CA LYS A 93 -17.37 9.75 3.53
C LYS A 93 -16.94 9.09 2.21
N GLU A 94 -17.85 8.37 1.53
CA GLU A 94 -17.56 7.52 0.36
C GLU A 94 -16.89 8.25 -0.83
N HIS A 95 -17.00 9.57 -0.92
CA HIS A 95 -16.57 10.37 -2.08
C HIS A 95 -15.12 10.90 -2.00
N ILE A 96 -14.46 10.79 -0.83
CA ILE A 96 -13.10 11.31 -0.63
C ILE A 96 -12.06 10.21 -0.49
N ILE A 97 -10.87 10.46 -1.04
CA ILE A 97 -9.70 9.57 -0.92
C ILE A 97 -8.86 10.06 0.25
N VAL A 98 -8.75 9.24 1.29
CA VAL A 98 -7.96 9.56 2.48
C VAL A 98 -6.98 8.43 2.74
N PHE A 99 -5.70 8.76 2.66
CA PHE A 99 -4.58 7.93 3.08
C PHE A 99 -4.23 8.24 4.53
N THR A 100 -3.80 7.24 5.29
CA THR A 100 -3.36 7.43 6.67
C THR A 100 -1.99 6.84 6.90
N GLN A 101 -1.11 7.56 7.57
CA GLN A 101 0.23 7.11 7.91
C GLN A 101 0.58 7.54 9.34
N SER A 102 1.38 6.76 10.07
CA SER A 102 1.93 7.22 11.35
C SER A 102 2.93 8.36 11.10
N PHE A 103 2.77 9.48 11.81
CA PHE A 103 3.66 10.64 11.70
C PHE A 103 5.13 10.26 11.94
N GLU A 104 5.39 9.56 13.06
CA GLU A 104 6.75 9.16 13.44
C GLU A 104 7.39 8.24 12.41
N TYR A 105 6.61 7.28 11.90
CA TYR A 105 7.09 6.36 10.88
C TYR A 105 7.34 7.05 9.53
N GLY A 106 6.51 8.03 9.16
CA GLY A 106 6.69 8.75 7.91
C GLY A 106 7.91 9.66 7.92
N VAL A 107 8.11 10.41 9.00
CA VAL A 107 9.24 11.33 9.13
C VAL A 107 10.56 10.58 9.31
N GLN A 108 10.55 9.36 9.88
CA GLN A 108 11.73 8.51 9.98
C GLN A 108 12.08 7.86 8.62
N SER A 109 13.36 7.90 8.25
CA SER A 109 13.93 7.10 7.15
C SER A 109 13.33 7.33 5.74
N ASN A 110 12.97 8.57 5.39
CA ASN A 110 12.45 8.95 4.05
C ASN A 110 11.21 8.14 3.59
N HIS A 111 10.45 7.57 4.51
CA HIS A 111 9.24 6.82 4.15
C HIS A 111 8.12 7.75 3.68
N LEU A 112 8.04 8.98 4.20
CA LEU A 112 7.04 9.95 3.77
C LEU A 112 7.18 10.32 2.29
N SER A 113 8.40 10.58 1.81
CA SER A 113 8.64 10.91 0.40
C SER A 113 8.29 9.74 -0.52
N THR A 114 8.70 8.53 -0.15
CA THR A 114 8.38 7.30 -0.91
C THR A 114 6.88 7.10 -1.02
N ASN A 115 6.15 7.26 0.09
CA ASN A 115 4.70 7.10 0.12
C ASN A 115 3.98 8.17 -0.70
N ILE A 116 4.40 9.43 -0.60
CA ILE A 116 3.84 10.53 -1.40
C ILE A 116 4.09 10.31 -2.88
N GLN A 117 5.29 9.88 -3.28
CA GLN A 117 5.56 9.52 -4.68
C GLN A 117 4.65 8.38 -5.16
N GLY A 118 4.39 7.38 -4.32
CA GLY A 118 3.43 6.31 -4.61
C GLY A 118 2.01 6.84 -4.80
N ILE A 119 1.52 7.64 -3.86
CA ILE A 119 0.19 8.28 -3.91
C ILE A 119 0.05 9.12 -5.18
N LEU A 120 1.04 9.94 -5.51
CA LEU A 120 0.99 10.83 -6.68
C LEU A 120 1.01 10.05 -8.00
N LYS A 121 1.83 8.99 -8.11
CA LYS A 121 1.79 8.08 -9.27
C LYS A 121 0.42 7.44 -9.45
N LEU A 122 -0.22 7.01 -8.36
CA LEU A 122 -1.57 6.43 -8.42
C LEU A 122 -2.62 7.44 -8.89
N ILE A 123 -2.55 8.68 -8.39
CA ILE A 123 -3.45 9.77 -8.80
C ILE A 123 -3.28 10.08 -10.28
N GLN A 124 -2.02 10.19 -10.76
CA GLN A 124 -1.72 10.45 -12.16
C GLN A 124 -2.24 9.32 -13.06
N HIS A 125 -2.03 8.05 -12.71
CA HIS A 125 -2.56 6.92 -13.47
C HIS A 125 -4.10 6.90 -13.56
N LYS A 126 -4.81 7.35 -12.51
CA LYS A 126 -6.27 7.45 -12.51
C LYS A 126 -6.76 8.54 -13.48
N ALA A 127 -6.05 9.66 -13.56
CA ALA A 127 -6.34 10.73 -14.51
C ALA A 127 -6.03 10.31 -15.96
N THR A 128 -4.92 9.61 -16.22
CA THR A 128 -4.55 9.15 -17.57
C THR A 128 -5.50 8.08 -18.10
N SER A 129 -6.06 7.24 -17.22
CA SER A 129 -7.05 6.21 -17.58
C SER A 129 -8.46 6.78 -17.83
N ALA A 130 -8.71 8.06 -17.52
CA ALA A 130 -9.98 8.73 -17.82
C ALA A 130 -9.99 9.40 -19.21
N THR A 131 -8.82 9.62 -19.82
CA THR A 131 -8.69 10.32 -21.12
C THR A 131 -8.64 9.36 -22.31
N SER A 132 -8.50 8.06 -22.08
CA SER A 132 -8.65 7.01 -23.10
C SER A 132 -9.71 6.00 -22.65
N CYS A 133 -10.67 5.75 -23.54
CA CYS A 133 -11.74 4.73 -23.45
C CYS A 133 -13.08 5.17 -22.83
N THR A 134 -13.95 5.72 -23.69
CA THR A 134 -15.31 5.17 -23.86
C THR A 134 -15.17 3.64 -23.97
N GLN A 135 -15.90 2.88 -23.15
CA GLN A 135 -15.91 1.40 -23.06
C GLN A 135 -14.78 0.75 -22.23
N HIS A 136 -14.93 0.70 -20.91
CA HIS A 136 -15.20 -0.56 -20.17
C HIS A 136 -15.52 -0.21 -18.70
N SER A 137 -16.56 -0.85 -18.19
CA SER A 137 -17.31 -0.50 -16.97
C SER A 137 -16.60 -0.78 -15.64
N LEU A 138 -16.76 0.18 -14.70
CA LEU A 138 -16.99 0.00 -13.26
C LEU A 138 -15.96 -0.83 -12.45
N LEU A 139 -14.80 -0.23 -12.14
CA LEU A 139 -14.04 -0.59 -10.93
C LEU A 139 -14.48 0.36 -9.81
N SER A 140 -15.36 -0.13 -8.95
CA SER A 140 -15.91 0.60 -7.79
C SER A 140 -14.79 1.13 -6.88
N ASN A 141 -14.86 2.43 -6.57
CA ASN A 141 -13.95 3.21 -5.71
C ASN A 141 -13.57 2.55 -4.37
N ASP A 142 -14.37 1.60 -3.87
CA ASP A 142 -14.10 0.85 -2.64
C ASP A 142 -12.95 -0.15 -2.76
N GLN A 143 -12.78 -0.80 -3.92
CA GLN A 143 -11.77 -1.84 -4.10
C GLN A 143 -10.33 -1.29 -4.00
N THR A 144 -10.13 -0.04 -4.45
CA THR A 144 -8.83 0.64 -4.34
C THR A 144 -8.57 1.18 -2.94
N LYS A 145 -9.62 1.63 -2.23
CA LYS A 145 -9.52 2.12 -0.85
C LYS A 145 -9.20 0.99 0.13
N ASP A 146 -9.85 -0.15 -0.03
CA ASP A 146 -9.61 -1.33 0.80
C ASP A 146 -8.22 -1.92 0.56
N LEU A 147 -7.78 -1.99 -0.70
CA LEU A 147 -6.43 -2.44 -1.04
C LEU A 147 -5.34 -1.53 -0.46
N THR A 148 -5.60 -0.23 -0.42
CA THR A 148 -4.67 0.78 0.12
C THR A 148 -4.61 0.69 1.65
N ARG A 149 -5.76 0.66 2.34
CA ARG A 149 -5.84 0.44 3.79
C ARG A 149 -5.13 -0.86 4.17
N PHE A 150 -5.39 -1.91 3.41
CA PHE A 150 -4.78 -3.22 3.59
C PHE A 150 -3.25 -3.19 3.42
N THR A 151 -2.76 -2.51 2.39
CA THR A 151 -1.31 -2.37 2.12
C THR A 151 -0.63 -1.57 3.24
N LEU A 152 -1.25 -0.48 3.71
CA LEU A 152 -0.72 0.35 4.80
C LEU A 152 -0.73 -0.38 6.15
N GLU A 153 -1.78 -1.15 6.43
CA GLU A 153 -1.86 -1.97 7.65
C GLU A 153 -0.84 -3.10 7.63
N LEU A 154 -0.59 -3.70 6.46
CA LEU A 154 0.46 -4.70 6.25
C LEU A 154 1.85 -4.10 6.47
N ASP A 155 2.13 -2.91 5.95
CA ASP A 155 3.41 -2.24 6.15
C ASP A 155 3.64 -1.83 7.61
N GLN A 156 2.59 -1.35 8.31
CA GLN A 156 2.69 -1.07 9.74
C GLN A 156 2.95 -2.35 10.55
N LYS A 157 2.23 -3.43 10.27
CA LYS A 157 2.43 -4.72 10.93
C LYS A 157 3.85 -5.26 10.67
N LYS A 158 4.36 -5.10 9.45
CA LYS A 158 5.72 -5.47 9.08
C LYS A 158 6.78 -4.64 9.82
N ALA A 159 6.59 -3.33 9.93
CA ALA A 159 7.49 -2.44 10.66
C ALA A 159 7.55 -2.76 12.17
N VAL A 160 6.41 -3.09 12.79
CA VAL A 160 6.38 -3.56 14.19
C VAL A 160 7.12 -4.89 14.33
N LEU A 161 6.91 -5.82 13.38
CA LEU A 161 7.62 -7.10 13.36
C LEU A 161 9.13 -6.92 13.28
N ASP A 162 9.59 -6.00 12.43
CA ASP A 162 11.01 -5.76 12.21
C ASP A 162 11.64 -5.06 13.43
N LYS A 163 10.91 -4.16 14.11
CA LYS A 163 11.33 -3.62 15.42
C LYS A 163 11.44 -4.69 16.50
N ILE A 164 10.50 -5.64 16.55
CA ILE A 164 10.57 -6.76 17.50
C ILE A 164 11.80 -7.63 17.21
N LYS A 165 12.08 -7.93 15.93
CA LYS A 165 13.27 -8.69 15.54
C LYS A 165 14.57 -7.96 15.88
N GLU A 166 14.65 -6.66 15.63
CA GLU A 166 15.80 -5.81 16.00
C GLU A 166 16.06 -5.85 17.51
N ARG A 167 15.01 -5.69 18.31
CA ARG A 167 15.12 -5.72 19.78
C ARG A 167 15.52 -7.11 20.30
N ILE A 168 15.02 -8.17 19.68
CA ILE A 168 15.45 -9.54 19.97
C ILE A 168 16.93 -9.75 19.60
N LYS A 169 17.40 -9.23 18.46
CA LYS A 169 18.82 -9.30 18.06
C LYS A 169 19.74 -8.55 19.03
N GLN A 170 19.33 -7.37 19.49
CA GLN A 170 20.09 -6.60 20.48
C GLN A 170 20.24 -7.36 21.80
N LEU A 171 19.17 -7.98 22.27
CA LEU A 171 19.20 -8.82 23.47
C LEU A 171 19.94 -10.14 23.25
N TYR A 172 20.13 -10.58 22.01
CA TYR A 172 20.77 -11.86 21.69
C TYR A 172 22.28 -11.87 22.01
N ALA A 173 22.94 -10.71 22.06
CA ALA A 173 24.37 -10.64 22.36
C ALA A 173 24.65 -10.89 23.86
N ASP A 174 23.79 -10.38 24.74
CA ASP A 174 24.05 -10.29 26.19
C ASP A 174 23.32 -11.35 27.04
N VAL A 175 22.72 -12.36 26.42
CA VAL A 175 21.95 -13.41 27.13
C VAL A 175 22.50 -14.83 26.95
N ASP A 176 22.23 -15.64 27.96
CA ASP A 176 22.61 -17.04 28.09
C ASP A 176 21.88 -17.97 27.09
N ALA A 177 22.40 -19.19 26.91
CA ALA A 177 21.93 -20.12 25.89
C ALA A 177 20.45 -20.53 26.04
N SER A 178 19.93 -20.58 27.27
CA SER A 178 18.53 -20.88 27.56
C SER A 178 17.60 -19.75 27.06
N THR A 179 17.95 -18.50 27.38
CA THR A 179 17.21 -17.31 26.96
C THR A 179 17.26 -17.11 25.44
N LYS A 180 18.39 -17.44 24.79
CA LYS A 180 18.51 -17.46 23.31
C LYS A 180 17.52 -18.42 22.66
N ALA A 181 17.33 -19.61 23.23
CA ALA A 181 16.38 -20.60 22.71
C ALA A 181 14.92 -20.11 22.84
N GLN A 182 14.57 -19.45 23.95
CA GLN A 182 13.24 -18.85 24.14
C GLN A 182 13.00 -17.67 23.18
N LEU A 183 14.00 -16.80 22.98
CA LEU A 183 13.93 -15.71 21.99
C LEU A 183 13.75 -16.24 20.56
N MET A 184 14.45 -17.32 20.20
CA MET A 184 14.26 -17.99 18.91
C MET A 184 12.86 -18.61 18.77
N SER A 185 12.32 -19.19 19.85
CA SER A 185 10.95 -19.70 19.88
C SER A 185 9.92 -18.58 19.63
N ILE A 186 10.10 -17.40 20.23
CA ILE A 186 9.26 -16.21 20.00
C ILE A 186 9.37 -15.76 18.54
N VAL A 187 10.58 -15.67 17.96
CA VAL A 187 10.77 -15.33 16.54
C VAL A 187 10.09 -16.34 15.62
N ASN A 188 10.17 -17.63 15.93
CA ASN A 188 9.53 -18.69 15.15
C ASN A 188 8.00 -18.68 15.29
N THR A 189 7.48 -18.35 16.47
CA THR A 189 6.04 -18.19 16.71
C THR A 189 5.49 -16.99 15.93
N ILE A 190 6.20 -15.86 15.94
CA ILE A 190 5.86 -14.67 15.15
C ILE A 190 5.86 -14.96 13.64
N LYS A 191 6.76 -15.83 13.15
CA LYS A 191 6.74 -16.31 11.76
C LYS A 191 5.53 -17.22 11.46
N MET A 192 5.00 -17.92 12.46
CA MET A 192 3.87 -18.84 12.34
C MET A 192 2.50 -18.14 12.45
N THR A 193 2.36 -17.02 13.19
CA THR A 193 1.11 -16.25 13.33
C THR A 193 0.78 -15.35 12.14
N ARG A 194 1.42 -15.57 10.98
CA ARG A 194 1.06 -14.86 9.75
C ARG A 194 -0.35 -15.31 9.35
N ASN A 195 -1.27 -14.36 9.35
CA ASN A 195 -2.70 -14.50 9.07
C ASN A 195 -3.01 -14.91 7.60
N ASP A 196 -2.18 -15.79 7.04
CA ASP A 196 -2.10 -16.15 5.61
C ASP A 196 -3.36 -16.84 5.11
N ARG A 197 -4.14 -17.48 5.99
CA ARG A 197 -5.39 -18.17 5.61
C ARG A 197 -6.51 -17.16 5.36
N LYS A 198 -6.85 -16.32 6.33
CA LYS A 198 -7.95 -15.34 6.20
C LYS A 198 -7.74 -14.36 5.04
N HIS A 199 -6.52 -13.84 4.87
CA HIS A 199 -6.19 -12.94 3.76
C HIS A 199 -6.17 -13.64 2.39
N TRP A 200 -5.81 -14.93 2.36
CA TRP A 200 -5.89 -15.71 1.13
C TRP A 200 -7.34 -15.99 0.74
N ASP A 201 -8.21 -16.32 1.69
CA ASP A 201 -9.60 -16.64 1.43
C ASP A 201 -10.35 -15.40 0.87
N ASP A 202 -10.10 -14.22 1.42
CA ASP A 202 -10.65 -12.96 0.89
C ASP A 202 -10.10 -12.62 -0.51
N PHE A 203 -8.78 -12.77 -0.73
CA PHE A 203 -8.19 -12.59 -2.06
C PHE A 203 -8.74 -13.61 -3.07
N LYS A 204 -8.90 -14.87 -2.66
CA LYS A 204 -9.38 -15.95 -3.54
C LYS A 204 -10.81 -15.67 -3.98
N ARG A 205 -11.69 -15.26 -3.05
CA ARG A 205 -13.07 -14.86 -3.37
C ARG A 205 -13.10 -13.69 -4.37
N TYR A 206 -12.27 -12.68 -4.15
CA TYR A 206 -12.14 -11.55 -5.08
C TYR A 206 -11.61 -11.97 -6.46
N PHE A 207 -10.58 -12.82 -6.47
CA PHE A 207 -9.97 -13.33 -7.70
C PHE A 207 -10.95 -14.18 -8.51
N GLU A 208 -11.69 -15.08 -7.86
CA GLU A 208 -12.71 -15.93 -8.49
C GLU A 208 -13.88 -15.12 -9.07
N ASN A 209 -14.21 -13.97 -8.49
CA ASN A 209 -15.22 -13.06 -9.04
C ASN A 209 -14.76 -12.39 -10.36
N ILE A 210 -13.48 -12.07 -10.48
CA ILE A 210 -12.93 -11.36 -11.66
C ILE A 210 -12.47 -12.33 -12.75
N ASN A 211 -11.96 -13.49 -12.33
CA ASN A 211 -11.47 -14.54 -13.21
C ASN A 211 -12.22 -15.84 -12.90
N PRO A 212 -13.53 -15.92 -13.23
CA PRO A 212 -14.29 -17.13 -13.00
C PRO A 212 -13.65 -18.29 -13.76
N ASN A 213 -13.76 -19.49 -13.22
CA ASN A 213 -13.19 -20.73 -13.79
C ASN A 213 -11.66 -20.79 -13.93
N PHE A 214 -10.89 -19.72 -13.77
CA PHE A 214 -9.43 -19.76 -13.95
C PHE A 214 -8.76 -20.83 -13.08
N LEU A 215 -9.06 -20.83 -11.78
CA LEU A 215 -8.47 -21.80 -10.84
C LEU A 215 -8.87 -23.23 -11.19
N LYS A 216 -10.13 -23.43 -11.60
CA LYS A 216 -10.67 -24.73 -12.03
C LYS A 216 -9.94 -25.22 -13.28
N THR A 217 -9.94 -24.45 -14.37
CA THR A 217 -9.28 -24.77 -15.64
C THR A 217 -7.78 -25.00 -15.46
N LEU A 218 -7.12 -24.22 -14.60
CA LEU A 218 -5.69 -24.37 -14.34
C LEU A 218 -5.40 -25.66 -13.54
N SER A 219 -6.23 -25.98 -12.55
CA SER A 219 -6.10 -27.22 -11.77
C SER A 219 -6.39 -28.48 -12.59
N GLU A 220 -7.36 -28.42 -13.51
CA GLU A 220 -7.70 -29.52 -14.42
C GLU A 220 -6.59 -29.76 -15.44
N LYS A 221 -6.03 -28.68 -16.01
CA LYS A 221 -4.94 -28.77 -16.99
C LYS A 221 -3.61 -29.18 -16.37
N PHE A 222 -3.37 -28.79 -15.12
CA PHE A 222 -2.12 -29.06 -14.40
C PHE A 222 -2.38 -29.58 -12.98
N PRO A 223 -2.78 -30.85 -12.84
CA PRO A 223 -3.11 -31.45 -11.55
C PRO A 223 -1.91 -31.58 -10.59
N CYS A 224 -0.68 -31.42 -11.09
CA CYS A 224 0.56 -31.45 -10.29
C CYS A 224 0.87 -30.13 -9.56
N LEU A 225 0.05 -29.09 -9.76
CA LEU A 225 0.17 -27.81 -9.07
C LEU A 225 -0.38 -27.93 -7.65
N THR A 226 0.43 -27.52 -6.68
CA THR A 226 0.00 -27.45 -5.28
C THR A 226 -0.85 -26.20 -5.05
N ALA A 227 -1.55 -26.13 -3.92
CA ALA A 227 -2.28 -24.92 -3.53
C ALA A 227 -1.39 -23.65 -3.50
N LYS A 228 -0.11 -23.80 -3.13
CA LYS A 228 0.87 -22.69 -3.17
C LYS A 228 1.19 -22.26 -4.60
N ASP A 229 1.31 -23.21 -5.51
CA ASP A 229 1.56 -22.94 -6.94
C ASP A 229 0.36 -22.22 -7.57
N LEU A 230 -0.87 -22.68 -7.29
CA LEU A 230 -2.10 -22.04 -7.76
C LEU A 230 -2.23 -20.60 -7.24
N LYS A 231 -1.97 -20.39 -5.95
CA LYS A 231 -1.91 -19.06 -5.33
C LYS A 231 -0.93 -18.13 -6.04
N TYR A 232 0.25 -18.65 -6.38
CA TYR A 232 1.25 -17.89 -7.13
C TYR A 232 0.77 -17.53 -8.55
N CYS A 233 0.12 -18.46 -9.24
CA CYS A 233 -0.47 -18.22 -10.56
C CYS A 233 -1.56 -17.14 -10.53
N CYS A 234 -2.39 -17.09 -9.49
CA CYS A 234 -3.37 -16.01 -9.32
C CYS A 234 -2.70 -14.63 -9.23
N TYR A 235 -1.59 -14.49 -8.48
CA TYR A 235 -0.88 -13.22 -8.40
C TYR A 235 -0.30 -12.79 -9.75
N LEU A 236 0.23 -13.73 -10.53
CA LEU A 236 0.71 -13.46 -11.88
C LEU A 236 -0.43 -13.07 -12.83
N LYS A 237 -1.59 -13.72 -12.75
CA LYS A 237 -2.79 -13.42 -13.55
C LYS A 237 -3.33 -12.02 -13.23
N MET A 238 -3.23 -11.58 -11.98
CA MET A 238 -3.52 -10.21 -11.53
C MET A 238 -2.43 -9.18 -11.87
N ASN A 239 -1.48 -9.53 -12.75
CA ASN A 239 -0.38 -8.66 -13.18
C ASN A 239 0.56 -8.13 -12.08
N MET A 240 0.53 -8.70 -10.86
CA MET A 240 1.42 -8.28 -9.77
C MET A 240 2.89 -8.43 -10.13
N SER A 241 3.74 -7.47 -9.79
CA SER A 241 5.17 -7.54 -10.11
C SER A 241 5.87 -8.63 -9.29
N ASN A 242 7.06 -9.06 -9.74
CA ASN A 242 7.86 -10.02 -8.97
C ASN A 242 8.21 -9.47 -7.57
N GLU A 243 8.33 -8.15 -7.46
CA GLU A 243 8.63 -7.46 -6.20
C GLU A 243 7.41 -7.43 -5.27
N ASP A 244 6.22 -7.19 -5.81
CA ASP A 244 4.98 -7.25 -5.04
C ASP A 244 4.73 -8.67 -4.51
N ILE A 245 4.92 -9.68 -5.36
CA ILE A 245 4.80 -11.09 -4.98
C ILE A 245 5.81 -11.45 -3.88
N ARG A 246 7.05 -10.94 -3.99
CA ARG A 246 8.09 -11.12 -2.97
C ARG A 246 7.63 -10.57 -1.62
N LEU A 247 7.08 -9.35 -1.62
CA LEU A 247 6.60 -8.64 -0.43
C LEU A 247 5.38 -9.34 0.19
N ILE A 248 4.38 -9.68 -0.62
CA ILE A 248 3.14 -10.36 -0.20
C ILE A 248 3.46 -11.72 0.40
N LEU A 249 4.30 -12.52 -0.26
CA LEU A 249 4.69 -13.84 0.23
C LEU A 249 5.77 -13.77 1.33
N GLY A 250 6.39 -12.61 1.56
CA GLY A 250 7.47 -12.43 2.53
C GLY A 250 8.67 -13.34 2.28
N ILE A 251 8.96 -13.63 1.01
CA ILE A 251 10.09 -14.46 0.59
C ILE A 251 11.21 -13.58 0.00
N ASN A 252 12.37 -14.15 -0.28
CA ASN A 252 13.45 -13.42 -0.96
C ASN A 252 13.27 -13.46 -2.49
N GLN A 253 14.00 -12.60 -3.21
CA GLN A 253 13.91 -12.50 -4.66
C GLN A 253 14.32 -13.80 -5.37
N GLU A 254 15.27 -14.54 -4.79
CA GLU A 254 15.73 -15.83 -5.32
C GLU A 254 14.64 -16.90 -5.23
N SER A 255 13.86 -16.89 -4.15
CA SER A 255 12.69 -17.76 -3.96
C SER A 255 11.63 -17.48 -5.02
N VAL A 256 11.40 -16.21 -5.40
CA VAL A 256 10.47 -15.83 -6.47
C VAL A 256 10.96 -16.40 -7.82
N ARG A 257 12.25 -16.25 -8.14
CA ARG A 257 12.85 -16.82 -9.36
C ARG A 257 12.71 -18.34 -9.42
N THR A 258 13.08 -19.00 -8.33
CA THR A 258 12.99 -20.46 -8.19
C THR A 258 11.54 -20.95 -8.33
N HIS A 259 10.57 -20.24 -7.74
CA HIS A 259 9.16 -20.59 -7.86
C HIS A 259 8.68 -20.52 -9.32
N LYS A 260 9.01 -19.44 -10.04
CA LYS A 260 8.68 -19.30 -11.47
C LYS A 260 9.33 -20.39 -12.32
N TYR A 261 10.59 -20.73 -12.06
CA TYR A 261 11.27 -21.82 -12.75
C TYR A 261 10.56 -23.16 -12.52
N ARG A 262 10.18 -23.47 -11.28
CA ARG A 262 9.43 -24.69 -10.95
C ARG A 262 8.06 -24.72 -11.61
N LEU A 263 7.33 -23.60 -11.63
CA LEU A 263 6.05 -23.49 -12.32
C LEU A 263 6.20 -23.74 -13.82
N LYS A 264 7.19 -23.13 -14.48
CA LYS A 264 7.47 -23.38 -15.90
C LYS A 264 7.75 -24.86 -16.18
N LYS A 265 8.52 -25.52 -15.31
CA LYS A 265 8.82 -26.96 -15.43
C LYS A 265 7.58 -27.83 -15.21
N LYS A 266 6.75 -27.53 -14.20
CA LYS A 266 5.50 -28.24 -13.91
C LYS A 266 4.45 -28.08 -15.02
N MET A 267 4.39 -26.90 -15.64
CA MET A 267 3.49 -26.59 -16.75
C MET A 267 4.07 -26.95 -18.12
N VAL A 268 5.28 -27.53 -18.17
CA VAL A 268 5.98 -27.95 -19.39
C VAL A 268 6.05 -26.81 -20.44
N LEU A 269 6.33 -25.58 -19.98
CA LEU A 269 6.43 -24.42 -20.86
C LEU A 269 7.76 -24.40 -21.62
N LYS A 270 7.72 -23.97 -22.89
CA LYS A 270 8.93 -23.81 -23.71
C LYS A 270 9.83 -22.73 -23.09
N LYS A 271 11.16 -22.84 -23.26
CA LYS A 271 12.15 -21.91 -22.68
C LYS A 271 11.86 -20.43 -22.98
N HIS A 272 11.39 -20.12 -24.18
CA HIS A 272 11.06 -18.77 -24.64
C HIS A 272 9.67 -18.30 -24.25
N GLN A 273 8.82 -19.18 -23.70
CA GLN A 273 7.47 -18.82 -23.31
C GLN A 273 7.50 -18.16 -21.93
N ASP A 274 6.97 -16.94 -21.84
CA ASP A 274 6.82 -16.26 -20.57
C ASP A 274 5.64 -16.84 -19.77
N LEU A 275 5.87 -17.07 -18.47
CA LEU A 275 4.88 -17.69 -17.59
C LEU A 275 3.67 -16.77 -17.39
N ARG A 276 3.89 -15.45 -17.26
CA ARG A 276 2.79 -14.49 -17.09
C ARG A 276 1.95 -14.44 -18.36
N ASN A 277 2.58 -14.31 -19.51
CA ASN A 277 1.86 -14.27 -20.79
C ASN A 277 1.05 -15.55 -21.03
N TYR A 278 1.62 -16.72 -20.70
CA TYR A 278 0.89 -17.98 -20.79
C TYR A 278 -0.32 -18.03 -19.85
N LEU A 279 -0.20 -17.56 -18.60
CA LEU A 279 -1.34 -17.48 -17.68
C LEU A 279 -2.40 -16.49 -18.16
N GLN A 280 -2.01 -15.44 -18.90
CA GLN A 280 -2.97 -14.51 -19.49
C GLN A 280 -3.84 -15.14 -20.58
N THR A 281 -3.40 -16.21 -21.26
CA THR A 281 -4.21 -16.87 -22.30
C THR A 281 -5.39 -17.66 -21.75
N PHE A 282 -5.44 -17.93 -20.44
CA PHE A 282 -6.63 -18.51 -19.81
C PHE A 282 -7.69 -17.41 -19.74
N ALA A 283 -8.78 -17.58 -20.48
CA ALA A 283 -9.90 -16.63 -20.53
C ALA A 283 -10.57 -16.47 -19.15
N SER A 284 -11.18 -15.30 -18.96
CA SER A 284 -12.15 -15.03 -17.90
C SER A 284 -13.48 -15.73 -18.20
#